data_AF-A0AA51X5K7-F1
#
_entry.id   AF-A0AA51X5K7-F1
#
_cell.length_a   1.000
_cell.length_b   1.000
_cell.length_c   1.000
_cell.angle_alpha   90.00
_cell.angle_beta   90.00
_cell.angle_gamma   90.00
#
_symmetry.space_group_name_H-M   'P 1'
#
loop_
_entity.id
_entity.type
_entity.pdbx_description
1 polymer ?
#
loop_
_entity_poly.entity_id
_entity_poly.type
_entity_poly.pdbx_seq_one_letter_code
_entity_poly.pdbx_strand_id
1 'polypeptide(L)'
;MDIQLTQNQARVIGCLIEKEKTTPEYYPLTLNSLTAACNQKSSRDPVLSLTEKQVQAAVDELIELGHVVTAYERGSRVTKYRHRFCNSEFGQLQLNAAETAVVCLLLLRGAQTAGELRSRSGRLHEFSDLGSVDETLHQLAQKRLVIQLEREPGKRESKWTDCFGSATQSDQAIDSAQRSQMADIEHLSNLDILQKVNALEHQLELLTQELIDIKQVLSERVDS
;
A
#
# COMPACT_ATOMS: atom_id res chain seq x y z
N MET A 1 7.74 -6.51 6.85
CA MET A 1 7.69 -5.81 8.15
C MET A 1 6.20 -5.71 8.43
N ASP A 2 5.68 -6.61 9.25
CA ASP A 2 4.24 -6.79 9.38
C ASP A 2 3.75 -5.95 10.55
N ILE A 3 3.56 -4.66 10.27
CA ILE A 3 2.94 -3.73 11.22
C ILE A 3 1.43 -3.95 11.11
N GLN A 4 0.81 -4.37 12.22
CA GLN A 4 -0.64 -4.53 12.31
C GLN A 4 -1.17 -3.57 13.36
N LEU A 5 -2.00 -2.63 12.91
CA LEU A 5 -2.64 -1.64 13.75
C LEU A 5 -4.15 -1.89 13.82
N THR A 6 -4.69 -1.77 15.03
CA THR A 6 -6.14 -1.64 15.22
C THR A 6 -6.61 -0.25 14.76
N GLN A 7 -7.91 -0.08 14.54
CA GLN A 7 -8.48 1.20 14.13
C GLN A 7 -8.12 2.35 15.11
N ASN A 8 -8.13 2.07 16.41
CA ASN A 8 -7.80 3.07 17.44
C ASN A 8 -6.31 3.41 17.43
N GLN A 9 -5.44 2.41 17.25
CA GLN A 9 -4.00 2.60 17.15
C GLN A 9 -3.62 3.41 15.91
N ALA A 10 -4.18 3.06 14.74
CA ALA A 10 -4.02 3.80 13.49
C ALA A 10 -4.47 5.25 13.65
N ARG A 11 -5.61 5.48 14.30
CA ARG A 11 -6.11 6.82 14.60
C ARG A 11 -5.14 7.61 15.49
N VAL A 12 -4.63 7.01 16.55
CA VAL A 12 -3.67 7.66 17.47
C VAL A 12 -2.38 8.03 16.75
N ILE A 13 -1.78 7.11 15.99
CA ILE A 13 -0.57 7.36 15.19
C ILE A 13 -0.84 8.48 14.18
N GLY A 14 -1.92 8.39 13.41
CA GLY A 14 -2.29 9.41 12.43
C GLY A 14 -2.44 10.80 13.05
N CYS A 15 -3.05 10.89 14.25
CA CYS A 15 -3.19 12.16 14.96
C CYS A 15 -1.84 12.72 15.44
N LEU A 16 -0.95 11.88 15.98
CA LEU A 16 0.37 12.32 16.41
C LEU A 16 1.21 12.82 15.23
N ILE A 17 1.20 12.10 14.09
CA ILE A 17 1.89 12.53 12.87
C ILE A 17 1.31 13.85 12.34
N GLU A 18 -0.03 13.96 12.29
CA GLU A 18 -0.70 15.17 11.82
C GLU A 18 -0.32 16.38 12.68
N LYS A 19 -0.36 16.25 14.01
CA LYS A 19 -0.10 17.37 14.92
C LYS A 19 1.37 17.74 15.04
N GLU A 20 2.29 16.80 14.83
CA GLU A 20 3.72 17.13 14.73
C GLU A 20 3.99 18.11 13.57
N LYS A 21 3.32 17.92 12.43
CA LYS A 21 3.52 18.76 11.24
C LYS A 21 2.68 20.03 11.22
N THR A 22 1.40 19.91 11.57
CA THR A 22 0.44 21.00 11.41
C THR A 22 0.39 21.96 12.59
N THR A 23 0.82 21.51 13.77
CA THR A 23 0.77 22.27 15.03
C THR A 23 1.97 21.92 15.93
N PRO A 24 3.21 22.13 15.44
CA PRO A 24 4.44 21.75 16.15
C PRO A 24 4.57 22.40 17.53
N GLU A 25 3.97 23.58 17.73
CA GLU A 25 3.96 24.32 18.99
C GLU A 25 3.21 23.60 20.13
N TYR A 26 2.29 22.70 19.79
CA TYR A 26 1.54 21.89 20.76
C TYR A 26 2.09 20.46 20.87
N TYR A 27 3.08 20.07 20.06
CA TYR A 27 3.66 18.74 20.05
C TYR A 27 4.90 18.67 20.96
N PRO A 28 5.07 17.62 21.80
CA PRO A 28 4.28 16.39 21.92
C PRO A 28 2.94 16.57 22.66
N LEU A 29 1.97 15.71 22.37
CA LEU A 29 0.58 15.86 22.82
C LEU A 29 0.35 15.26 24.22
N THR A 30 -0.44 15.93 25.06
CA THR A 30 -1.01 15.33 26.28
C THR A 30 -2.14 14.36 25.93
N LEU A 31 -2.50 13.46 26.85
CA LEU A 31 -3.62 12.52 26.64
C LEU A 31 -4.90 13.24 26.19
N ASN A 32 -5.30 14.30 26.91
CA ASN A 32 -6.51 15.07 26.59
C ASN A 32 -6.44 15.68 25.17
N SER A 33 -5.32 16.31 24.81
CA SER A 33 -5.15 16.88 23.46
C SER A 33 -5.15 15.81 22.36
N LEU A 34 -4.62 14.62 22.65
CA LEU A 34 -4.64 13.48 21.74
C LEU A 34 -6.06 12.92 21.59
N THR A 35 -6.81 12.77 22.67
CA THR A 35 -8.23 12.35 22.62
C THR A 35 -9.07 13.34 21.81
N ALA A 36 -8.86 14.64 22.02
CA ALA A 36 -9.51 15.68 21.22
C ALA A 36 -9.14 15.56 19.72
N ALA A 37 -7.87 15.27 19.41
CA ALA A 37 -7.41 15.06 18.03
C ALA A 37 -8.03 13.81 17.38
N CYS A 38 -8.17 12.70 18.12
CA CYS A 38 -8.79 11.46 17.63
C CYS A 38 -10.27 11.64 17.27
N ASN A 39 -10.97 12.50 18.02
CA ASN A 39 -12.41 12.75 17.93
C ASN A 39 -12.79 14.00 17.10
N GLN A 40 -11.85 14.57 16.34
CA GLN A 40 -12.15 15.72 15.48
C GLN A 40 -13.24 15.37 14.45
N LYS A 41 -14.20 16.27 14.25
CA LYS A 41 -15.28 16.10 13.26
C LYS A 41 -14.79 16.29 11.82
N SER A 42 -13.75 17.10 11.64
CA SER A 42 -13.09 17.31 10.36
C SER A 42 -11.85 16.43 10.24
N SER A 43 -11.50 16.07 9.01
CA SER A 43 -10.29 15.31 8.72
C SER A 43 -10.20 13.92 9.36
N ARG A 44 -11.34 13.34 9.72
CA ARG A 44 -11.46 11.97 10.23
C ARG A 44 -12.54 11.24 9.45
N ASP A 45 -12.21 10.02 9.03
CA ASP A 45 -13.19 9.09 8.48
C ASP A 45 -12.81 7.68 8.94
N PRO A 46 -13.65 7.00 9.76
CA PRO A 46 -14.89 7.51 10.36
C PRO A 46 -14.63 8.52 11.48
N VAL A 47 -15.61 9.39 11.75
CA VAL A 47 -15.61 10.21 12.98
C VAL A 47 -15.84 9.28 14.17
N LEU A 48 -14.90 9.30 15.13
CA LEU A 48 -14.97 8.46 16.33
C LEU A 48 -15.35 9.31 17.56
N SER A 49 -15.79 8.62 18.61
CA SER A 49 -16.07 9.19 19.92
C SER A 49 -15.37 8.38 21.00
N LEU A 50 -14.03 8.35 20.95
CA LEU A 50 -13.20 7.60 21.88
C LEU A 50 -13.17 8.28 23.25
N THR A 51 -13.27 7.49 24.30
CA THR A 51 -13.02 7.94 25.68
C THR A 51 -11.52 8.07 25.92
N GLU A 52 -11.12 8.89 26.90
CA GLU A 52 -9.70 8.99 27.31
C GLU A 52 -9.11 7.64 27.68
N LYS A 53 -9.90 6.75 28.32
CA LYS A 53 -9.46 5.39 28.67
C LYS A 53 -9.13 4.54 27.45
N GLN A 54 -9.95 4.62 26.39
CA GLN A 54 -9.69 3.89 25.14
C GLN A 54 -8.46 4.43 24.41
N VAL A 55 -8.26 5.75 24.43
CA VAL A 55 -7.07 6.37 23.84
C VAL A 55 -5.82 6.01 24.64
N GLN A 56 -5.89 6.02 25.97
CA GLN A 56 -4.79 5.62 26.84
C GLN A 56 -4.40 4.16 26.60
N ALA A 57 -5.38 3.24 26.56
CA ALA A 57 -5.11 1.84 26.26
C ALA A 57 -4.41 1.65 24.90
N ALA A 58 -4.88 2.33 23.85
CA ALA A 58 -4.24 2.28 22.54
C ALA A 58 -2.82 2.87 22.55
N VAL A 59 -2.59 3.93 23.33
CA VAL A 59 -1.25 4.53 23.50
C VAL A 59 -0.31 3.58 24.23
N ASP A 60 -0.79 2.91 25.30
CA ASP A 60 0.00 1.96 26.07
C ASP A 60 0.44 0.78 25.20
N GLU A 61 -0.49 0.20 24.42
CA GLU A 61 -0.17 -0.85 23.43
C GLU A 61 0.84 -0.35 22.38
N LEU A 62 0.71 0.89 21.90
CA LEU A 62 1.65 1.47 20.94
C LEU A 62 3.04 1.75 21.52
N ILE A 63 3.13 2.00 22.82
CA ILE A 63 4.40 2.13 23.54
C ILE A 63 5.08 0.76 23.63
N GLU A 64 4.32 -0.30 23.94
CA GLU A 64 4.83 -1.68 23.96
C GLU A 64 5.34 -2.12 22.58
N LEU A 65 4.64 -1.73 21.51
CA LEU A 65 5.06 -1.96 20.12
C LEU A 65 6.22 -1.04 19.67
N GLY A 66 6.61 -0.05 20.49
CA GLY A 66 7.68 0.89 20.17
C GLY A 66 7.33 1.96 19.14
N HIS A 67 6.05 2.11 18.79
CA HIS A 67 5.55 3.11 17.83
C HIS A 67 5.22 4.46 18.47
N VAL A 68 5.10 4.52 19.80
CA VAL A 68 4.89 5.75 20.57
C VAL A 68 5.87 5.77 21.74
N VAL A 69 6.30 6.97 22.16
CA VAL A 69 7.16 7.16 23.33
C VAL A 69 6.62 8.28 24.21
N THR A 70 6.79 8.12 25.52
CA THR A 70 6.52 9.17 26.49
C THR A 70 7.61 10.24 26.43
N ALA A 71 7.18 11.49 26.31
CA ALA A 71 8.04 12.65 26.30
C ALA A 71 7.88 13.38 27.64
N TYR A 72 8.98 13.46 28.40
CA TYR A 72 9.03 14.22 29.64
C TYR A 72 9.73 15.55 29.39
N GLU A 73 8.99 16.64 29.50
CA GLU A 73 9.59 17.97 29.62
C GLU A 73 10.04 18.16 31.07
N ARG A 74 11.31 18.54 31.26
CA ARG A 74 11.88 18.78 32.60
C ARG A 74 11.01 19.77 33.37
N GLY A 75 10.46 19.35 34.51
CA GLY A 75 9.63 20.17 35.39
C GLY A 75 8.11 20.09 35.12
N SER A 76 7.67 19.46 34.03
CA SER A 76 6.24 19.20 33.80
C SER A 76 5.84 17.88 34.45
N ARG A 77 4.72 17.89 35.19
CA ARG A 77 4.09 16.68 35.77
C ARG A 77 3.16 15.97 34.78
N VAL A 78 2.90 16.58 33.62
CA VAL A 78 1.95 16.07 32.64
C VAL A 78 2.68 15.22 31.60
N THR A 79 2.31 13.94 31.51
CA THR A 79 2.81 13.03 30.48
C THR A 79 2.38 13.51 29.09
N LYS A 80 3.35 13.60 28.18
CA LYS A 80 3.12 13.86 26.77
C LYS A 80 3.57 12.67 25.93
N TYR A 81 3.02 12.54 24.73
CA TYR A 81 3.24 11.41 23.82
C TYR A 81 3.76 11.91 22.47
N ARG A 82 4.77 11.21 21.95
CA ARG A 82 5.43 11.43 20.67
C ARG A 82 5.34 10.14 19.84
N HIS A 83 5.06 10.24 18.55
CA HIS A 83 5.15 9.06 17.68
C HIS A 83 6.63 8.75 17.35
N ARG A 84 6.92 7.46 17.24
CA ARG A 84 8.17 6.89 16.74
C ARG A 84 7.92 6.04 15.48
N PHE A 85 6.71 6.16 14.91
CA PHE A 85 6.21 5.30 13.84
C PHE A 85 7.07 5.39 12.58
N CYS A 86 7.47 6.60 12.20
CA CYS A 86 8.36 6.85 11.07
C CYS A 86 9.43 7.86 11.44
N ASN A 87 10.54 7.88 10.68
CA ASN A 87 11.62 8.87 10.79
C ASN A 87 12.27 8.97 12.18
N SER A 88 12.28 7.87 12.92
CA SER A 88 13.00 7.80 14.18
C SER A 88 14.45 7.36 13.96
N GLU A 89 15.35 7.75 14.88
CA GLU A 89 16.80 7.51 14.77
C GLU A 89 17.17 6.03 14.56
N PHE A 90 16.36 5.11 15.11
CA PHE A 90 16.54 3.66 15.01
C PHE A 90 15.37 2.98 14.29
N GLY A 91 14.49 3.75 13.66
CA GLY A 91 13.31 3.24 12.97
C GLY A 91 13.66 2.68 11.60
N GLN A 92 13.09 1.52 11.28
CA GLN A 92 13.23 0.91 9.94
C GLN A 92 12.40 1.67 8.89
N LEU A 93 11.33 2.34 9.32
CA LEU A 93 10.44 3.09 8.43
C LEU A 93 10.91 4.53 8.28
N GLN A 94 11.62 4.80 7.18
CA GLN A 94 12.07 6.13 6.78
C GLN A 94 11.20 6.62 5.62
N LEU A 95 10.46 7.70 5.88
CA LEU A 95 9.50 8.31 4.96
C LEU A 95 9.84 9.77 4.72
N ASN A 96 9.89 10.18 3.46
CA ASN A 96 10.01 11.61 3.14
C ASN A 96 8.72 12.37 3.52
N ALA A 97 8.71 13.70 3.36
CA ALA A 97 7.57 14.52 3.75
C ALA A 97 6.28 14.20 2.96
N ALA A 98 6.39 13.94 1.66
CA ALA A 98 5.29 13.54 0.78
C ALA A 98 4.71 12.17 1.20
N GLU A 99 5.58 11.18 1.41
CA GLU A 99 5.23 9.84 1.86
C GLU A 99 4.53 9.87 3.22
N THR A 100 5.07 10.66 4.16
CA THR A 100 4.48 10.85 5.50
C THR A 100 3.09 11.47 5.41
N ALA A 101 2.90 12.46 4.54
CA ALA A 101 1.61 13.11 4.34
C ALA A 101 0.56 12.13 3.80
N VAL A 102 0.91 11.30 2.81
CA VAL A 102 0.02 10.28 2.27
C VAL A 102 -0.35 9.24 3.32
N VAL A 103 0.64 8.67 4.02
CA VAL A 103 0.41 7.68 5.08
C VAL A 103 -0.47 8.25 6.19
N CYS A 104 -0.20 9.48 6.65
CA CYS A 104 -1.03 10.15 7.65
C CYS A 104 -2.49 10.30 7.22
N LEU A 105 -2.73 10.71 5.97
CA LEU A 105 -4.08 10.86 5.44
C LEU A 105 -4.83 9.53 5.33
N LEU A 106 -4.15 8.46 4.90
CA LEU A 106 -4.75 7.13 4.80
C LEU A 106 -5.10 6.57 6.19
N LEU A 107 -4.21 6.73 7.18
CA LEU A 107 -4.50 6.32 8.58
C LEU A 107 -5.70 7.07 9.20
N LEU A 108 -5.91 8.33 8.80
CA LEU A 108 -6.95 9.18 9.38
C LEU A 108 -8.31 9.09 8.67
N ARG A 109 -8.31 8.78 7.37
CA ARG A 109 -9.50 8.84 6.52
C ARG A 109 -9.73 7.59 5.66
N GLY A 110 -8.91 6.56 5.80
CA GLY A 110 -8.99 5.34 5.00
C GLY A 110 -8.71 5.56 3.52
N ALA A 111 -9.32 4.72 2.69
CA ALA A 111 -9.04 4.63 1.27
C ALA A 111 -9.44 5.89 0.48
N GLN A 112 -8.50 6.47 -0.27
CA GLN A 112 -8.67 7.76 -0.96
C GLN A 112 -8.09 7.73 -2.38
N THR A 113 -8.62 8.57 -3.28
CA THR A 113 -8.01 8.74 -4.62
C THR A 113 -6.81 9.69 -4.57
N ALA A 114 -5.95 9.65 -5.60
CA ALA A 114 -4.82 10.57 -5.73
C ALA A 114 -5.26 12.05 -5.71
N GLY A 115 -6.39 12.38 -6.36
CA GLY A 115 -6.96 13.73 -6.32
C GLY A 115 -7.39 14.17 -4.93
N GLU A 116 -8.02 13.27 -4.16
CA GLU A 116 -8.39 13.55 -2.78
C GLU A 116 -7.15 13.79 -1.90
N LEU A 117 -6.14 12.92 -2.01
CA LEU A 117 -4.88 13.04 -1.27
C LEU A 117 -4.19 14.37 -1.57
N ARG A 118 -4.13 14.80 -2.84
CA ARG A 118 -3.60 16.12 -3.22
C ARG A 118 -4.34 17.26 -2.54
N SER A 119 -5.68 17.24 -2.58
CA SER A 119 -6.49 18.32 -1.99
C SER A 119 -6.40 18.41 -0.47
N ARG A 120 -6.15 17.28 0.21
CA ARG A 120 -6.20 17.16 1.68
C ARG A 120 -4.82 17.27 2.34
N SER A 121 -3.74 17.11 1.57
CA SER A 121 -2.37 17.09 2.08
C SER A 121 -1.76 18.48 2.33
N GLY A 122 -2.35 19.57 1.84
CA GLY A 122 -1.70 20.88 1.79
C GLY A 122 -1.07 21.41 3.10
N ARG A 123 -1.59 21.05 4.28
CA ARG A 123 -0.96 21.43 5.58
C ARG A 123 0.15 20.48 6.04
N LEU A 124 0.21 19.27 5.50
CA LEU A 124 1.23 18.25 5.76
C LEU A 124 2.39 18.35 4.77
N HIS A 125 2.05 18.44 3.48
CA HIS A 125 2.96 18.53 2.35
C HIS A 125 2.21 19.08 1.12
N GLU A 126 2.80 20.04 0.41
CA GLU A 126 2.22 20.60 -0.81
C GLU A 126 2.75 19.83 -2.03
N PHE A 127 1.86 19.13 -2.74
CA PHE A 127 2.21 18.46 -3.99
C PHE A 127 2.06 19.39 -5.18
N SER A 128 3.05 19.40 -6.08
CA SER A 128 3.06 20.24 -7.29
C SER A 128 1.86 19.92 -8.19
N ASP A 129 1.67 18.64 -8.49
CA ASP A 129 0.66 18.14 -9.42
C ASP A 129 0.15 16.75 -9.00
N LEU A 130 -0.78 16.19 -9.77
CA LEU A 130 -1.27 14.83 -9.54
C LEU A 130 -0.19 13.77 -9.81
N GLY A 131 0.71 14.01 -10.75
CA GLY A 131 1.80 13.08 -11.08
C GLY A 131 2.72 12.82 -9.88
N SER A 132 3.09 13.85 -9.14
CA SER A 132 3.91 13.73 -7.92
C SER A 132 3.22 12.91 -6.81
N VAL A 133 1.88 12.94 -6.75
CA VAL A 133 1.11 12.13 -5.80
C VAL A 133 1.11 10.67 -6.24
N ASP A 134 0.87 10.40 -7.52
CA ASP A 134 0.94 9.06 -8.09
C ASP A 134 2.34 8.47 -7.92
N GLU A 135 3.40 9.20 -8.22
CA GLU A 135 4.79 8.76 -8.00
C GLU A 135 5.03 8.38 -6.54
N THR A 136 4.58 9.21 -5.59
CA THR A 136 4.69 8.94 -4.15
C THR A 136 3.93 7.66 -3.76
N LEU A 137 2.73 7.47 -4.31
CA LEU A 137 1.92 6.26 -4.06
C LEU A 137 2.60 5.00 -4.61
N HIS A 138 3.19 5.07 -5.81
CA HIS A 138 3.94 3.95 -6.39
C HIS A 138 5.19 3.62 -5.58
N GLN A 139 5.93 4.62 -5.09
CA GLN A 139 7.07 4.41 -4.19
C GLN A 139 6.65 3.75 -2.88
N LEU A 140 5.55 4.20 -2.27
CA LEU A 140 4.99 3.58 -1.07
C LEU A 140 4.49 2.16 -1.34
N ALA A 141 3.94 1.88 -2.52
CA ALA A 141 3.47 0.56 -2.91
C ALA A 141 4.63 -0.43 -3.09
N GLN A 142 5.77 0.02 -3.65
CA GLN A 142 7.00 -0.79 -3.72
C GLN A 142 7.50 -1.17 -2.32
N LYS A 143 7.36 -0.25 -1.34
CA LYS A 143 7.66 -0.50 0.08
C LYS A 143 6.57 -1.33 0.80
N ARG A 144 5.49 -1.72 0.11
CA ARG A 144 4.32 -2.44 0.64
C ARG A 144 3.60 -1.71 1.78
N LEU A 145 3.62 -0.38 1.77
CA LEU A 145 2.96 0.45 2.79
C LEU A 145 1.56 0.89 2.36
N VAL A 146 1.31 0.93 1.06
CA VAL A 146 -0.01 1.22 0.47
C VAL A 146 -0.31 0.25 -0.65
N ILE A 147 -1.58 0.09 -0.96
CA ILE A 147 -2.06 -0.73 -2.08
C ILE A 147 -3.14 0.03 -2.85
N GLN A 148 -3.15 -0.13 -4.17
CA GLN A 148 -4.21 0.35 -5.04
C GLN A 148 -5.36 -0.65 -5.02
N LEU A 149 -6.55 -0.18 -4.67
CA LEU A 149 -7.78 -0.97 -4.71
C LEU A 149 -8.32 -1.07 -6.13
N GLU A 150 -9.12 -2.11 -6.38
CA GLU A 150 -9.85 -2.25 -7.63
C GLU A 150 -10.78 -1.05 -7.87
N ARG A 151 -10.98 -0.74 -9.15
CA ARG A 151 -11.82 0.38 -9.55
C ARG A 151 -13.29 0.02 -9.36
N GLU A 152 -13.97 0.81 -8.54
CA GLU A 152 -15.43 0.72 -8.44
C GLU A 152 -16.07 0.94 -9.83
N PRO A 153 -17.08 0.14 -10.21
CA PRO A 153 -17.77 0.29 -11.50
C PRO A 153 -18.27 1.73 -11.71
N GLY A 154 -17.87 2.34 -12.82
CA GLY A 154 -18.26 3.72 -13.17
C GLY A 154 -17.38 4.84 -12.61
N LYS A 155 -16.35 4.54 -11.80
CA LYS A 155 -15.37 5.54 -11.31
C LYS A 155 -14.13 5.60 -12.21
N ARG A 156 -13.70 6.83 -12.53
CA ARG A 156 -12.52 7.08 -13.38
C ARG A 156 -11.18 6.89 -12.64
N GLU A 157 -11.17 6.89 -11.32
CA GLU A 157 -9.95 6.81 -10.50
C GLU A 157 -10.06 5.66 -9.50
N SER A 158 -8.97 4.93 -9.29
CA SER A 158 -8.84 3.94 -8.22
C SER A 158 -8.57 4.63 -6.88
N LYS A 159 -8.98 3.97 -5.79
CA LYS A 159 -8.61 4.38 -4.44
C LYS A 159 -7.34 3.67 -4.01
N TRP A 160 -6.62 4.28 -3.08
CA TRP A 160 -5.44 3.73 -2.41
C TRP A 160 -5.72 3.60 -0.93
N THR A 161 -5.28 2.52 -0.30
CA THR A 161 -5.40 2.29 1.15
C THR A 161 -4.06 1.90 1.75
N ASP A 162 -3.90 2.10 3.05
CA ASP A 162 -2.70 1.68 3.77
C ASP A 162 -2.71 0.17 4.09
N CYS A 163 -1.53 -0.41 4.22
CA CYS A 163 -1.32 -1.82 4.56
C CYS A 163 -1.17 -2.07 6.08
N PHE A 164 -1.35 -1.06 6.93
CA PHE A 164 -1.12 -1.18 8.37
C PHE A 164 -2.38 -1.64 9.11
N GLY A 165 -3.57 -1.37 8.56
CA GLY A 165 -4.84 -1.81 9.13
C GLY A 165 -5.08 -3.32 9.02
N SER A 166 -5.69 -3.90 10.06
CA SER A 166 -6.03 -5.33 10.11
C SER A 166 -6.96 -5.81 8.98
N ALA A 167 -7.81 -4.92 8.43
CA ALA A 167 -8.72 -5.24 7.33
C ALA A 167 -8.03 -5.34 5.96
N THR A 168 -6.90 -4.65 5.76
CA THR A 168 -6.20 -4.66 4.47
C THR A 168 -5.46 -5.98 4.24
N GLN A 169 -5.01 -6.66 5.30
CA GLN A 169 -4.27 -7.91 5.15
C GLN A 169 -5.14 -9.10 4.72
N SER A 170 -6.42 -9.15 5.09
CA SER A 170 -7.32 -10.21 4.61
C SER A 170 -7.51 -10.11 3.09
N ASP A 171 -7.69 -8.91 2.56
CA ASP A 171 -7.80 -8.70 1.10
C ASP A 171 -6.46 -8.91 0.39
N GLN A 172 -5.32 -8.56 1.01
CA GLN A 172 -3.99 -8.82 0.43
C GLN A 172 -3.62 -10.30 0.41
N ALA A 173 -3.99 -11.08 1.43
CA ALA A 173 -3.78 -12.53 1.43
C ALA A 173 -4.63 -13.21 0.35
N ILE A 174 -5.84 -12.70 0.09
CA ILE A 174 -6.72 -13.20 -0.96
C ILE A 174 -6.20 -12.79 -2.35
N ASP A 175 -5.85 -11.52 -2.57
CA ASP A 175 -5.35 -11.01 -3.86
C ASP A 175 -3.97 -11.59 -4.21
N SER A 176 -3.05 -11.75 -3.24
CA SER A 176 -1.77 -12.43 -3.48
C SER A 176 -1.92 -13.91 -3.82
N ALA A 177 -2.87 -14.62 -3.17
CA ALA A 177 -3.20 -15.99 -3.50
C ALA A 177 -3.83 -16.09 -4.90
N GLN A 178 -4.72 -15.17 -5.27
CA GLN A 178 -5.36 -15.11 -6.59
C GLN A 178 -4.37 -14.77 -7.70
N ARG A 179 -3.49 -13.78 -7.49
CA ARG A 179 -2.41 -13.45 -8.45
C ARG A 179 -1.41 -14.58 -8.64
N SER A 180 -1.08 -15.30 -7.56
CA SER A 180 -0.20 -16.47 -7.65
C SER A 180 -0.86 -17.59 -8.46
N GLN A 181 -2.16 -17.86 -8.20
CA GLN A 181 -2.93 -18.84 -8.98
C GLN A 181 -3.07 -18.45 -10.45
N MET A 182 -3.31 -17.17 -10.76
CA MET A 182 -3.36 -16.69 -12.15
C MET A 182 -2.01 -16.82 -12.86
N ALA A 183 -0.91 -16.48 -12.19
CA ALA A 183 0.44 -16.65 -12.74
C ALA A 183 0.77 -18.13 -12.99
N ASP A 184 0.35 -19.03 -12.10
CA ASP A 184 0.53 -20.48 -12.27
C ASP A 184 -0.28 -21.00 -13.46
N ILE A 185 -1.53 -20.55 -13.63
CA ILE A 185 -2.39 -20.91 -14.77
C ILE A 185 -1.80 -20.38 -16.09
N GLU A 186 -1.34 -19.13 -16.13
CA GLU A 186 -0.68 -18.55 -17.30
C GLU A 186 0.61 -19.31 -17.66
N HIS A 187 1.43 -19.66 -16.67
CA HIS A 187 2.66 -20.42 -16.89
C HIS A 187 2.39 -21.84 -17.42
N LEU A 188 1.38 -22.52 -16.90
CA LEU A 188 0.91 -23.82 -17.40
C LEU A 188 0.40 -23.71 -18.84
N SER A 189 -0.39 -22.67 -19.15
CA SER A 189 -0.92 -22.46 -20.50
C SER A 189 0.19 -22.16 -21.51
N ASN A 190 1.21 -21.39 -21.13
CA ASN A 190 2.36 -21.09 -21.99
C ASN A 190 3.22 -22.33 -22.26
N LEU A 191 3.38 -23.22 -21.28
CA LEU A 191 4.03 -24.52 -21.46
C LEU A 191 3.29 -25.39 -22.47
N ASP A 192 1.96 -25.48 -22.35
CA ASP A 192 1.12 -26.23 -23.30
C ASP A 192 1.20 -25.65 -24.72
N ILE A 193 1.25 -24.32 -24.85
CA ILE A 193 1.42 -23.64 -26.14
C ILE A 193 2.78 -23.98 -26.75
N LEU A 194 3.87 -23.91 -25.98
CA LEU A 194 5.22 -24.24 -26.46
C LEU A 194 5.33 -25.70 -26.91
N GLN A 195 4.70 -26.64 -26.19
CA GLN A 195 4.66 -28.04 -26.60
C GLN A 195 3.92 -28.24 -27.93
N LYS A 196 2.79 -27.54 -28.13
CA LYS A 196 2.05 -27.58 -29.40
C LYS A 196 2.83 -26.98 -30.56
N VAL A 197 3.54 -25.88 -30.33
CA VAL A 197 4.40 -25.26 -31.36
C VAL A 197 5.50 -26.22 -31.79
N ASN A 198 6.24 -26.81 -30.85
CA ASN A 198 7.29 -27.78 -31.18
C ASN A 198 6.74 -29.01 -31.94
N ALA A 199 5.57 -29.52 -31.54
CA ALA A 199 4.93 -30.65 -32.22
C ALA A 199 4.54 -30.30 -33.67
N LEU A 200 4.01 -29.10 -33.89
CA LEU A 200 3.65 -28.60 -35.23
C LEU A 200 4.89 -28.37 -36.09
N GLU A 201 5.97 -27.82 -35.52
CA GLU A 201 7.25 -27.65 -36.22
C GLU A 201 7.80 -29.00 -36.69
N HIS A 202 7.76 -30.02 -35.83
CA HIS A 202 8.21 -31.36 -36.21
C HIS A 202 7.34 -31.98 -37.32
N GLN A 203 6.02 -31.78 -37.28
CA GLN A 203 5.12 -32.23 -38.35
C GLN A 203 5.39 -31.52 -39.67
N LEU A 204 5.69 -30.22 -39.65
CA LEU A 204 6.07 -29.47 -40.85
C LEU A 204 7.38 -30.00 -41.42
N GLU A 205 8.36 -30.30 -40.58
CA GLU A 205 9.65 -30.83 -41.00
C GLU A 205 9.49 -32.19 -41.72
N LEU A 206 8.68 -33.09 -41.15
CA LEU A 206 8.34 -34.37 -41.77
C LEU A 206 7.61 -34.20 -43.11
N LEU A 207 6.58 -33.35 -43.17
CA LEU A 207 5.87 -33.08 -44.43
C LEU A 207 6.78 -32.46 -45.50
N THR A 208 7.68 -31.55 -45.11
CA THR A 208 8.64 -30.97 -46.06
C THR A 208 9.59 -32.00 -46.62
N GLN A 209 10.02 -32.97 -45.81
CA GLN A 209 10.86 -34.07 -46.27
C GLN A 209 10.11 -34.99 -47.24
N GLU A 210 8.85 -35.35 -46.95
CA GLU A 210 8.02 -36.14 -47.86
C GLU A 210 7.79 -35.44 -49.21
N LEU A 211 7.61 -34.11 -49.21
CA LEU A 211 7.47 -33.34 -50.44
C LEU A 211 8.78 -33.31 -51.25
N ILE A 212 9.93 -33.26 -50.60
CA ILE A 212 11.24 -33.35 -51.27
C ILE A 212 11.38 -34.72 -51.94
N ASP A 213 11.09 -35.79 -51.21
CA ASP A 213 11.19 -37.17 -51.71
C ASP A 213 10.23 -37.41 -52.90
N ILE A 214 8.97 -36.95 -52.79
CA ILE A 214 7.98 -37.04 -53.88
C ILE A 214 8.44 -36.26 -55.11
N LYS A 215 9.00 -35.05 -54.92
CA LYS A 215 9.49 -34.22 -56.02
C LYS A 215 10.68 -34.88 -56.74
N GLN A 216 11.55 -35.56 -56.00
CA GLN A 216 12.68 -36.29 -56.54
C GLN A 216 12.23 -37.49 -57.38
N VAL A 217 11.29 -38.29 -56.87
CA VAL A 217 10.70 -39.43 -57.61
C VAL A 217 9.96 -38.97 -58.87
N LEU A 218 9.26 -37.83 -58.82
CA LEU A 218 8.59 -37.26 -59.98
C LEU A 218 9.58 -36.76 -61.04
N SER A 219 10.71 -36.15 -60.63
CA SER A 219 11.75 -35.73 -61.58
C SER A 219 12.39 -36.90 -62.31
N GLU A 220 12.68 -38.00 -61.61
CA GLU A 220 13.23 -39.23 -62.22
C GLU A 220 12.28 -39.89 -63.23
N ARG A 221 10.96 -39.65 -63.08
CA ARG A 221 9.91 -40.23 -63.92
C ARG A 221 9.54 -39.38 -65.14
N VAL A 222 9.92 -38.10 -65.15
CA VAL A 222 9.72 -37.19 -66.29
C VAL A 222 10.91 -37.24 -67.26
N ASP A 223 12.08 -37.67 -66.79
CA ASP A 223 13.31 -37.82 -67.59
C ASP A 223 13.48 -39.23 -68.21
N SER A 224 12.51 -40.13 -68.03
CA SER A 224 12.44 -41.49 -68.62
C SER A 224 11.37 -41.58 -69.72
#